data_AF-A0A2J0LC49-F1
#
_entry.id   AF-A0A2J0LC49-F1
#
_cell.length_a   1.000
_cell.length_b   1.000
_cell.length_c   1.000
_cell.angle_alpha   90.00
_cell.angle_beta   90.00
_cell.angle_gamma   90.00
#
_symmetry.space_group_name_H-M   'P 1'
#
loop_
_entity.id
_entity.type
_entity.pdbx_description
1 polymer ?
#
loop_
_entity_poly.entity_id
_entity_poly.type
_entity_poly.pdbx_seq_one_letter_code
_entity_poly.pdbx_strand_id
1 'polypeptide(L)'
;MIKKFLGIDYGKSKIGLAMTDSETRMAFAYGTLDNDKNLLQKLAEIIEKENISKVIIGICVEVKPLRLSDSERLGEFLKEKLKVEVEYQDEMFTTQQAQRNLIEKGVKGIKKYDDQEAAKIILQSWLDRKK
;
A
#
# COMPACT_ATOMS: atom_id res chain seq x y z
N MET A 1 23.25 -6.20 2.46
CA MET A 1 22.51 -5.46 1.41
C MET A 1 21.43 -4.63 2.08
N ILE A 2 21.35 -3.39 1.64
CA ILE A 2 20.33 -2.43 1.99
C ILE A 2 19.00 -2.88 1.36
N LYS A 3 17.96 -3.18 2.17
CA LYS A 3 16.67 -3.69 1.66
C LYS A 3 15.73 -2.52 1.40
N LYS A 4 15.20 -2.42 0.18
CA LYS A 4 14.12 -1.49 -0.19
C LYS A 4 12.78 -2.21 -0.16
N PHE A 5 11.76 -1.52 0.35
CA PHE A 5 10.39 -2.02 0.39
C PHE A 5 9.45 -1.06 -0.32
N LEU A 6 8.42 -1.62 -0.95
CA LEU A 6 7.37 -0.90 -1.64
C LEU A 6 6.07 -1.02 -0.84
N GLY A 7 5.48 0.10 -0.44
CA GLY A 7 4.14 0.18 0.13
C GLY A 7 3.09 0.42 -0.95
N ILE A 8 1.95 -0.24 -0.85
CA ILE A 8 0.83 -0.13 -1.77
C ILE A 8 -0.46 0.14 -0.99
N ASP A 9 -1.15 1.23 -1.36
CA ASP A 9 -2.57 1.47 -1.04
C ASP A 9 -3.40 1.11 -2.28
N TYR A 10 -4.25 0.08 -2.17
CA TYR A 10 -5.03 -0.42 -3.30
C TYR A 10 -6.39 0.27 -3.39
N GLY A 11 -6.51 1.25 -4.28
CA GLY A 11 -7.77 1.90 -4.62
C GLY A 11 -8.40 1.35 -5.92
N LYS A 12 -9.73 1.45 -6.02
CA LYS A 12 -10.49 0.99 -7.21
C LYS A 12 -10.13 1.71 -8.51
N SER A 13 -9.73 2.98 -8.43
CA SER A 13 -9.36 3.79 -9.60
C SER A 13 -7.86 4.05 -9.69
N LYS A 14 -7.20 4.15 -8.54
CA LYS A 14 -5.80 4.52 -8.42
C LYS A 14 -5.14 3.72 -7.32
N ILE A 15 -3.84 3.49 -7.47
CA ILE A 15 -3.00 2.76 -6.54
C ILE A 15 -1.93 3.71 -6.04
N GLY A 16 -1.93 3.98 -4.74
CA GLY A 16 -0.88 4.76 -4.09
C GLY A 16 0.36 3.92 -3.87
N LEU A 17 1.54 4.51 -4.08
CA LEU A 17 2.83 3.85 -3.88
C LEU A 17 3.71 4.66 -2.94
N ALA A 18 4.43 3.95 -2.06
CA ALA A 18 5.44 4.51 -1.18
C ALA A 18 6.69 3.63 -1.15
N MET A 19 7.84 4.21 -0.83
CA MET A 19 9.11 3.49 -0.73
C MET A 19 9.81 3.76 0.60
N THR A 20 10.58 2.77 1.05
CA THR A 20 11.45 2.94 2.22
C THR A 20 12.78 3.57 1.83
N ASP A 21 13.17 4.62 2.56
CA ASP A 21 14.57 5.01 2.66
C ASP A 21 15.29 4.05 3.60
N SER A 22 16.34 3.47 3.06
CA SER A 22 16.95 2.31 3.62
C SER A 22 18.03 2.60 4.66
N GLU A 23 18.45 3.86 4.80
CA GLU A 23 19.33 4.31 5.88
C GLU A 23 18.51 4.73 7.10
N THR A 24 17.43 5.46 6.88
CA THR A 24 16.60 6.06 7.93
C THR A 24 15.43 5.18 8.38
N ARG A 25 15.11 4.11 7.63
CA ARG A 25 13.89 3.28 7.81
C ARG A 25 12.62 4.13 7.81
N MET A 26 12.56 5.16 6.98
CA MET A 26 11.38 6.01 6.81
C MET A 26 10.68 5.73 5.49
N ALA A 27 9.35 5.82 5.47
CA ALA A 27 8.56 5.72 4.26
C ALA A 27 8.35 7.09 3.61
N PHE A 28 8.45 7.14 2.28
CA PHE A 28 8.21 8.33 1.46
C PHE A 28 7.22 8.01 0.34
N ALA A 29 6.41 9.00 -0.02
CA ALA A 29 5.56 8.91 -1.20
C ALA A 29 6.42 8.67 -2.45
N TYR A 30 6.04 7.69 -3.27
CA TYR A 30 6.74 7.37 -4.51
C TYR A 30 5.94 7.83 -5.73
N GLY A 31 4.64 7.59 -5.74
CA GLY A 31 3.80 7.92 -6.89
C GLY A 31 2.41 7.31 -6.81
N THR A 32 1.62 7.53 -7.85
CA THR A 32 0.30 6.92 -8.01
C THR A 32 0.23 6.28 -9.39
N LEU A 33 -0.38 5.09 -9.47
CA LEU A 33 -0.69 4.44 -10.74
C LEU A 33 -2.20 4.39 -10.94
N ASP A 34 -2.66 4.45 -12.18
CA ASP A 34 -4.04 4.11 -12.49
C ASP A 34 -4.25 2.59 -12.32
N ASN A 35 -5.38 2.21 -11.72
CA ASN A 35 -5.78 0.81 -11.58
C ASN A 35 -6.42 0.33 -12.89
N ASP A 36 -5.59 0.17 -13.92
CA ASP A 36 -5.98 -0.25 -15.26
C ASP A 36 -5.31 -1.58 -15.66
N LYS A 37 -5.54 -2.01 -16.90
CA LYS A 37 -4.95 -3.24 -17.46
C LYS A 37 -3.41 -3.27 -17.48
N ASN A 38 -2.75 -2.11 -17.36
CA ASN A 38 -1.30 -1.98 -17.40
C ASN A 38 -0.68 -1.95 -15.99
N LEU A 39 -1.51 -1.93 -14.93
CA LEU A 39 -1.03 -1.84 -13.55
C LEU A 39 0.05 -2.87 -13.22
N LEU A 40 -0.18 -4.13 -13.59
CA LEU A 40 0.73 -5.23 -13.25
C LEU A 40 2.08 -5.10 -13.95
N GLN A 41 2.09 -4.63 -15.20
CA GLN A 41 3.33 -4.35 -15.93
C GLN A 41 4.09 -3.21 -15.26
N LYS A 42 3.43 -2.09 -14.96
CA LYS A 42 4.06 -0.93 -14.31
C LYS A 42 4.63 -1.28 -12.93
N LEU A 43 3.91 -2.10 -12.16
CA LEU A 43 4.40 -2.60 -10.86
C LEU A 43 5.64 -3.49 -11.03
N ALA A 44 5.66 -4.37 -12.03
CA ALA A 44 6.82 -5.21 -12.31
C ALA A 44 8.05 -4.37 -12.67
N GLU A 45 7.88 -3.38 -13.55
CA GLU A 45 8.95 -2.44 -13.93
C GLU A 45 9.51 -1.68 -12.71
N ILE A 46 8.64 -1.22 -11.80
CA ILE A 46 9.06 -0.53 -10.57
C ILE A 46 9.81 -1.49 -9.63
N ILE A 47 9.28 -2.69 -9.41
CA ILE A 47 9.87 -3.69 -8.52
C ILE A 47 11.27 -4.07 -8.98
N GLU A 48 11.45 -4.28 -10.28
CA GLU A 48 12.75 -4.60 -10.88
C GLU A 48 13.71 -3.40 -10.83
N LYS A 49 13.28 -2.25 -11.35
CA LYS A 49 14.10 -1.03 -11.42
C LYS A 49 14.62 -0.61 -10.06
N GLU A 50 13.75 -0.64 -9.05
CA GLU A 50 14.10 -0.19 -7.70
C GLU A 50 14.68 -1.30 -6.82
N ASN A 51 14.82 -2.53 -7.35
CA ASN A 51 15.32 -3.70 -6.63
C ASN A 51 14.56 -3.93 -5.31
N ILE A 52 13.22 -3.94 -5.41
CA ILE A 52 12.33 -4.10 -4.26
C ILE A 52 12.45 -5.51 -3.70
N SER A 53 12.80 -5.61 -2.42
CA SER A 53 12.93 -6.90 -1.73
C SER A 53 11.59 -7.45 -1.23
N LYS A 54 10.64 -6.56 -0.91
CA LYS A 54 9.33 -6.91 -0.35
C LYS A 54 8.31 -5.83 -0.65
N VAL A 55 7.08 -6.26 -0.91
CA VAL A 55 5.91 -5.39 -1.09
C VAL A 55 5.01 -5.50 0.15
N ILE A 56 4.58 -4.36 0.67
CA ILE A 56 3.62 -4.25 1.77
C ILE A 56 2.32 -3.69 1.21
N ILE A 57 1.26 -4.50 1.23
CA ILE A 57 -0.06 -4.10 0.71
C ILE A 57 -0.97 -3.85 1.89
N GLY A 58 -1.61 -2.68 1.92
CA GLY A 58 -2.60 -2.43 2.94
C GLY A 58 -3.91 -3.16 2.65
N ILE A 59 -4.55 -3.66 3.72
CA ILE A 59 -5.80 -4.41 3.66
C ILE A 59 -6.77 -3.94 4.76
N CYS A 60 -8.06 -3.94 4.43
CA CYS A 60 -9.13 -3.75 5.41
C CYS A 60 -9.53 -5.11 5.99
N VAL A 61 -9.28 -5.33 7.28
CA VAL A 61 -9.52 -6.63 7.95
C VAL A 61 -10.98 -6.80 8.40
N GLU A 62 -11.86 -5.85 8.09
CA GLU A 62 -13.29 -5.94 8.43
C GLU A 62 -13.96 -7.07 7.63
N VAL A 63 -14.05 -8.23 8.30
CA VAL A 63 -14.74 -9.46 7.90
C VAL A 63 -13.97 -10.28 6.87
N LYS A 64 -13.38 -11.41 7.33
CA LYS A 64 -12.86 -12.48 6.47
C LYS A 64 -13.90 -12.82 5.40
N PRO A 65 -13.74 -12.36 4.15
CA PRO A 65 -14.70 -12.71 3.11
C PRO A 65 -14.44 -14.16 2.72
N LEU A 66 -15.45 -14.88 2.24
CA LEU A 66 -15.27 -16.21 1.62
C LEU A 66 -14.35 -16.19 0.39
N ARG A 67 -13.96 -14.99 -0.09
CA ARG A 67 -13.13 -14.76 -1.28
C ARG A 67 -12.06 -13.73 -0.97
N LEU A 68 -10.91 -13.87 -1.63
CA LEU A 68 -9.85 -12.86 -1.60
C LEU A 68 -10.37 -11.52 -2.12
N SER A 69 -10.05 -10.44 -1.39
CA SER A 69 -10.18 -9.05 -1.82
C SER A 69 -9.27 -8.76 -3.01
N ASP A 70 -9.53 -7.64 -3.70
CA ASP A 70 -8.71 -7.26 -4.86
C ASP A 70 -7.24 -6.95 -4.47
N SER A 71 -7.02 -6.39 -3.29
CA SER A 71 -5.67 -6.19 -2.71
C SER A 71 -4.95 -7.52 -2.46
N GLU A 72 -5.65 -8.53 -1.95
CA GLU A 72 -5.08 -9.87 -1.73
C GLU A 72 -4.80 -10.58 -3.05
N ARG A 73 -5.68 -10.45 -4.05
CA ARG A 73 -5.45 -10.98 -5.40
C ARG A 73 -4.23 -10.37 -6.06
N LEU A 74 -4.03 -9.06 -5.90
CA LEU A 74 -2.81 -8.40 -6.34
C LEU A 74 -1.60 -9.01 -5.64
N GLY A 75 -1.67 -9.18 -4.31
CA GLY A 75 -0.59 -9.79 -3.53
C GLY A 75 -0.21 -11.19 -4.03
N GLU A 76 -1.18 -12.07 -4.25
CA GLU A 76 -0.93 -13.41 -4.80
C GLU A 76 -0.32 -13.36 -6.20
N PHE A 77 -0.79 -12.46 -7.08
CA PHE A 77 -0.17 -12.28 -8.39
C PHE A 77 1.31 -11.88 -8.28
N LEU A 78 1.63 -10.90 -7.42
CA LEU A 78 3.01 -10.43 -7.24
C LEU A 78 3.91 -11.56 -6.71
N LYS A 79 3.44 -12.36 -5.75
CA LYS A 79 4.18 -13.53 -5.25
C LYS A 79 4.39 -14.57 -6.34
N GLU A 80 3.35 -14.93 -7.08
CA GLU A 80 3.40 -16.02 -8.05
C GLU A 80 4.21 -15.67 -9.30
N LYS A 81 4.00 -14.47 -9.84
CA LYS A 81 4.54 -14.05 -11.13
C LYS A 81 5.86 -13.30 -11.02
N LEU A 82 6.00 -12.44 -10.02
CA LEU A 82 7.20 -11.61 -9.85
C LEU A 82 8.16 -12.17 -8.78
N LYS A 83 7.76 -13.23 -8.07
CA LYS A 83 8.59 -13.88 -7.03
C LYS A 83 9.07 -12.93 -5.94
N VAL A 84 8.34 -11.84 -5.70
CA VAL A 84 8.62 -10.87 -4.63
C VAL A 84 7.90 -11.29 -3.35
N GLU A 85 8.52 -11.07 -2.20
CA GLU A 85 7.88 -11.30 -0.91
C GLU A 85 6.75 -10.28 -0.71
N VAL A 86 5.59 -10.72 -0.23
CA VAL A 86 4.45 -9.83 0.04
C VAL A 86 3.97 -10.04 1.48
N GLU A 87 3.90 -8.96 2.24
CA GLU A 87 3.23 -8.89 3.54
C GLU A 87 2.04 -7.92 3.49
N TYR A 88 1.10 -8.12 4.40
CA TYR A 88 -0.09 -7.29 4.50
C TYR A 88 -0.07 -6.45 5.77
N GLN A 89 -0.57 -5.21 5.68
CA GLN A 89 -0.68 -4.30 6.81
C GLN A 89 -2.13 -3.85 6.97
N ASP A 90 -2.66 -3.96 8.19
CA ASP A 90 -4.02 -3.53 8.49
C ASP A 90 -4.16 -2.00 8.38
N GLU A 91 -5.16 -1.56 7.62
CA GLU A 91 -5.47 -0.19 7.22
C GLU A 91 -6.57 0.50 8.05
N MET A 92 -6.97 -0.07 9.21
CA MET A 92 -8.17 0.36 9.97
C MET A 92 -8.35 1.90 10.14
N PHE A 93 -7.29 2.71 10.10
CA PHE A 93 -7.36 4.18 10.21
C PHE A 93 -7.16 4.98 8.91
N THR A 94 -6.72 4.38 7.80
CA THR A 94 -6.37 5.12 6.56
C THR A 94 -7.48 5.14 5.53
N THR A 95 -8.53 4.33 5.69
CA THR A 95 -9.55 4.20 4.65
C THR A 95 -10.26 5.53 4.41
N GLN A 96 -10.48 5.87 3.14
CA GLN A 96 -11.30 7.03 2.77
C GLN A 96 -12.70 6.96 3.40
N GLN A 97 -13.23 5.76 3.69
CA GLN A 97 -14.49 5.58 4.39
C GLN A 97 -14.40 5.96 5.87
N ALA A 98 -13.36 5.53 6.59
CA ALA A 98 -13.14 5.97 7.97
C ALA A 98 -12.98 7.49 8.06
N GLN A 99 -12.21 8.09 7.14
CA GLN A 99 -12.08 9.54 7.06
C GLN A 99 -13.41 10.24 6.72
N ARG A 100 -14.14 9.77 5.71
CA ARG A 100 -15.46 10.31 5.34
C ARG A 100 -16.44 10.22 6.50
N ASN A 101 -16.52 9.08 7.17
CA ASN A 101 -17.39 8.89 8.33
C ASN A 101 -17.08 9.89 9.45
N LEU A 102 -15.80 10.18 9.70
CA LEU A 102 -15.42 11.16 10.70
C LEU A 102 -15.72 12.61 10.27
N ILE A 103 -15.51 12.94 8.98
CA ILE A 103 -15.91 14.22 8.39
C ILE A 103 -17.43 14.41 8.47
N GLU A 104 -18.21 13.38 8.11
CA GLU A 104 -19.67 13.36 8.18
C GLU A 104 -20.17 13.48 9.62
N LYS A 105 -19.44 12.93 10.60
CA LYS A 105 -19.69 13.11 12.04
C LYS A 105 -19.26 14.49 12.57
N GLY A 106 -18.81 15.40 11.71
CA GLY A 106 -18.48 16.78 12.07
C GLY A 106 -17.11 16.97 12.73
N VAL A 107 -16.22 15.97 12.66
CA VAL A 107 -14.84 16.10 13.15
C VAL A 107 -14.08 17.06 12.23
N LYS A 108 -13.75 18.24 12.74
CA LYS A 108 -13.00 19.28 12.01
C LYS A 108 -11.50 18.93 11.97
N GLY A 109 -10.82 19.31 10.89
CA GLY A 109 -9.37 19.15 10.75
C GLY A 109 -8.90 17.83 10.13
N ILE A 110 -9.81 16.97 9.65
CA ILE A 110 -9.43 15.75 8.93
C ILE A 110 -8.98 16.12 7.52
N LYS A 111 -7.67 15.98 7.28
CA LYS A 111 -7.08 16.16 5.97
C LYS A 111 -7.45 14.96 5.10
N LYS A 112 -8.04 15.20 3.92
CA LYS A 112 -8.19 14.16 2.91
C LYS A 112 -6.79 13.73 2.49
N TYR A 113 -6.42 12.48 2.75
CA TYR A 113 -5.16 11.96 2.25
C TYR A 113 -5.31 11.69 0.75
N ASP A 114 -4.25 12.00 -0.01
CA ASP A 114 -4.12 11.44 -1.35
C ASP A 114 -3.64 9.99 -1.27
N ASP A 115 -3.71 9.27 -2.38
CA ASP A 115 -3.40 7.84 -2.44
C ASP A 115 -1.94 7.57 -2.00
N GLN A 116 -1.00 8.50 -2.25
CA GLN A 116 0.42 8.31 -1.94
C GLN A 116 0.70 8.45 -0.45
N GLU A 117 0.06 9.40 0.23
CA GLU A 117 0.15 9.54 1.68
C GLU A 117 -0.45 8.32 2.40
N ALA A 118 -1.53 7.73 1.87
CA ALA A 118 -2.06 6.48 2.40
C ALA A 118 -1.04 5.33 2.30
N ALA A 119 -0.43 5.12 1.12
CA ALA A 119 0.61 4.11 0.91
C ALA A 119 1.82 4.31 1.83
N LYS A 120 2.20 5.56 2.09
CA LYS A 120 3.28 5.92 3.02
C LYS A 120 2.93 5.56 4.46
N ILE A 121 1.72 5.87 4.92
CA ILE A 121 1.26 5.53 6.27
C ILE A 121 1.25 4.00 6.46
N ILE A 122 0.77 3.25 5.46
CA ILE A 122 0.78 1.78 5.46
C ILE A 122 2.21 1.26 5.64
N LEU A 123 3.13 1.71 4.79
CA LEU A 123 4.51 1.25 4.83
C LEU A 123 5.21 1.63 6.14
N GLN A 124 5.02 2.88 6.61
CA GLN A 124 5.60 3.35 7.86
C GLN A 124 5.08 2.55 9.05
N SER A 125 3.77 2.28 9.10
CA SER A 125 3.16 1.48 10.16
C SER A 125 3.74 0.06 10.22
N TRP A 126 3.99 -0.56 9.07
CA TRP A 126 4.65 -1.85 9.01
C TRP A 126 6.12 -1.77 9.47
N LEU A 127 6.87 -0.76 9.03
CA LEU A 127 8.27 -0.55 9.42
C LEU A 127 8.44 -0.38 10.92
N ASP A 128 7.53 0.36 11.57
CA ASP A 128 7.56 0.62 13.01
C ASP A 128 7.15 -0.60 13.84
N ARG A 129 6.28 -1.48 13.32
CA ARG A 129 5.96 -2.78 13.97
C ARG A 129 7.11 -3.78 13.94
N LYS A 130 8.00 -3.67 12.94
CA LYS A 130 9.18 -4.53 12.77
C LYS A 130 10.44 -3.91 13.42
N LYS A 131 10.30 -2.91 14.28
CA LYS A 131 11.41 -2.42 15.12
C LYS A 131 11.69 -3.39 16.26
#